data_AF-A0A1G3NWN8-F1
#
_entry.id   AF-A0A1G3NWN8-F1
#
_cell.length_a   1.000
_cell.length_b   1.000
_cell.length_c   1.000
_cell.angle_alpha   90.00
_cell.angle_beta   90.00
_cell.angle_gamma   90.00
#
_symmetry.space_group_name_H-M   'P 1'
#
loop_
_entity.id
_entity.type
_entity.pdbx_description
1 polymer ?
#
loop_
_entity_poly.entity_id
_entity_poly.type
_entity_poly.pdbx_seq_one_letter_code
_entity_poly.pdbx_strand_id
1 'polypeptide(L)' 'MKELKWRKCPLCGAWSFYIDIPGNVIITFRITNTGEITFTCHDRTYPITDQTRIHCLSCSWSGTIDDLD' A
#
# COMPACT_ATOMS: atom_id res chain seq x y z
N MET A 1 -21.63 -8.86 6.58
CA MET A 1 -21.14 -7.52 6.20
C MET A 1 -19.62 -7.61 6.25
N LYS A 2 -18.91 -7.55 5.12
CA LYS A 2 -17.44 -7.58 5.13
C LYS A 2 -17.00 -6.25 5.74
N GLU A 3 -16.41 -6.30 6.93
CA GLU A 3 -15.86 -5.12 7.59
C GLU A 3 -14.83 -4.47 6.64
N LEU A 4 -14.91 -3.15 6.51
CA LEU A 4 -13.88 -2.36 5.85
C LEU A 4 -12.59 -2.61 6.64
N LYS A 5 -11.71 -3.51 6.19
CA LYS A 5 -10.37 -3.69 6.77
C LYS A 5 -9.64 -2.35 6.67
N TRP A 6 -9.17 -1.82 7.78
CA TRP A 6 -8.66 -0.46 7.93
C TRP A 6 -7.20 -0.39 7.45
N ARG A 7 -6.96 -0.75 6.18
CA ARG A 7 -5.67 -1.18 5.61
C ARG A 7 -4.47 -0.31 6.02
N LYS A 8 -3.91 -0.60 7.18
CA LYS A 8 -2.71 0.03 7.76
C LYS A 8 -1.60 -1.02 7.89
N CYS A 9 -0.36 -0.56 8.01
CA CYS A 9 0.75 -1.45 8.24
C CYS A 9 0.53 -2.20 9.57
N PRO A 10 0.55 -3.55 9.56
CA PRO A 10 0.28 -4.32 10.78
C PRO A 10 1.40 -4.19 11.82
N LEU A 11 2.60 -3.72 11.45
CA LEU A 11 3.73 -3.57 12.35
C LEU A 11 3.75 -2.22 13.09
N CYS A 12 3.49 -1.12 12.37
CA CYS A 12 3.64 0.24 12.92
C CYS A 12 2.40 1.13 12.77
N GLY A 13 1.33 0.64 12.14
CA GLY A 13 0.09 1.41 11.94
C GLY A 13 0.18 2.52 10.89
N ALA A 14 1.27 2.59 10.11
CA ALA A 14 1.41 3.57 9.03
C ALA A 14 0.49 3.29 7.85
N TRP A 15 0.16 4.35 7.11
CA TRP A 15 -0.75 4.32 5.97
C TRP A 15 -0.04 4.48 4.62
N SER A 16 1.27 4.65 4.65
CA SER A 16 2.09 4.99 3.48
C SER A 16 2.95 3.79 3.10
N PHE A 17 2.92 3.46 1.82
CA PHE A 17 3.55 2.27 1.27
C PHE A 17 4.24 2.58 -0.06
N TYR A 18 5.07 1.65 -0.53
CA TYR A 18 5.62 1.67 -1.87
C TYR A 18 5.61 0.28 -2.53
N ILE A 19 5.60 0.27 -3.86
CA ILE A 19 5.79 -0.92 -4.70
C ILE A 19 7.13 -0.76 -5.41
N ASP A 20 7.92 -1.84 -5.42
CA ASP A 20 9.11 -1.96 -6.25
C ASP A 20 8.73 -2.69 -7.54
N ILE A 21 8.79 -1.98 -8.67
CA ILE A 21 8.42 -2.52 -9.98
C ILE A 21 9.72 -2.82 -10.75
N PRO A 22 9.79 -3.96 -11.45
CA PRO A 22 10.90 -4.28 -12.34
C PRO A 22 11.26 -3.10 -13.25
N GLY A 23 12.54 -2.73 -13.29
CA GLY A 23 13.02 -1.53 -13.98
C GLY A 23 13.32 -0.34 -13.07
N ASN A 24 13.52 -0.56 -11.76
CA ASN A 24 13.88 0.44 -10.75
C ASN A 24 12.84 1.56 -10.60
N VAL A 25 11.56 1.25 -10.78
CA VAL A 25 10.46 2.20 -10.58
C VAL A 25 9.84 1.97 -9.21
N ILE A 26 9.96 2.96 -8.34
CA ILE A 26 9.30 2.97 -7.04
C ILE A 26 8.03 3.81 -7.16
N ILE A 27 6.89 3.21 -6.84
CA ILE A 27 5.62 3.93 -6.75
C ILE A 27 5.22 4.02 -5.29
N THR A 28 5.16 5.25 -4.77
CA THR A 28 4.66 5.52 -3.42
C THR A 28 3.17 5.83 -3.47
N PHE A 29 2.45 5.32 -2.48
CA PHE A 29 1.03 5.57 -2.32
C PHE A 29 0.65 5.57 -0.85
N ARG A 30 -0.53 6.13 -0.57
CA ARG A 30 -1.15 6.14 0.75
C ARG A 30 -2.51 5.48 0.67
N ILE A 31 -2.86 4.70 1.68
CA ILE A 31 -4.22 4.22 1.87
C ILE A 31 -4.93 5.18 2.83
N THR A 32 -6.12 5.65 2.50
CA THR A 32 -6.94 6.47 3.38
C THR A 32 -7.68 5.60 4.41
N ASN A 33 -8.29 6.25 5.39
CA ASN A 33 -9.16 5.59 6.38
C ASN A 33 -10.43 4.95 5.76
N THR A 34 -10.76 5.26 4.51
CA THR A 34 -11.85 4.63 3.75
C THR A 34 -11.38 3.45 2.90
N GLY A 35 -10.08 3.14 2.90
CA GLY A 35 -9.47 2.11 2.06
C GLY A 35 -9.15 2.58 0.64
N GLU A 36 -9.28 3.87 0.34
CA GLU A 36 -8.94 4.45 -0.96
C GLU A 36 -7.42 4.57 -1.10
N ILE A 37 -6.89 4.28 -2.30
CA ILE A 37 -5.47 4.41 -2.59
C ILE A 37 -5.22 5.73 -3.31
N THR A 38 -4.38 6.58 -2.71
CA THR A 38 -3.90 7.83 -3.31
C THR A 38 -2.43 7.71 -3.67
N PHE A 39 -2.11 7.79 -4.96
CA PHE A 39 -0.73 7.78 -5.45
C PHE A 39 -0.07 9.15 -5.25
N THR A 40 1.20 9.17 -4.85
CA THR A 40 1.96 10.44 -4.69
C THR A 40 2.51 10.94 -6.03
N CYS A 41 2.68 10.06 -7.02
CA CYS A 41 3.20 10.42 -8.35
C CYS A 41 2.03 10.62 -9.32
N HIS A 42 1.82 11.86 -9.77
CA HIS A 42 0.63 12.23 -10.56
C HIS A 42 0.55 11.57 -11.95
N ASP A 43 1.69 11.15 -12.52
CA ASP A 43 1.76 10.59 -13.88
C ASP A 43 1.76 9.06 -13.94
N ARG A 44 1.70 8.37 -12.79
CA ARG A 44 1.75 6.91 -12.75
C ARG A 44 0.70 6.34 -11.81
N THR A 45 -0.39 5.86 -12.41
CA THR A 45 -1.28 4.91 -11.76
C THR A 45 -0.76 3.50 -12.00
N TYR A 46 -0.85 2.65 -10.99
CA TYR A 46 -0.48 1.24 -11.09
C TYR A 46 -1.68 0.39 -10.66
N PRO A 47 -2.01 -0.69 -11.39
CA PRO A 47 -3.08 -1.58 -10.98
C PRO A 47 -2.68 -2.31 -9.69
N ILE A 48 -3.28 -1.89 -8.57
CA ILE A 48 -3.08 -2.54 -7.27
C ILE A 48 -4.22 -3.53 -7.05
N THR A 49 -3.86 -4.79 -6.95
CA THR A 49 -4.73 -5.90 -6.52
C THR A 49 -4.40 -6.32 -5.09
N ASP A 50 -5.26 -7.13 -4.45
CA ASP A 50 -5.03 -7.65 -3.10
C ASP A 50 -3.72 -8.46 -2.97
N GLN A 51 -3.23 -9.05 -4.07
CA GLN A 51 -1.95 -9.80 -4.11
C GLN A 51 -0.73 -8.93 -4.41
N THR A 52 -0.91 -7.63 -4.61
CA THR A 52 0.20 -6.72 -4.91
C THR A 52 1.15 -6.65 -3.73
N ARG A 53 2.43 -6.97 -3.97
CA ARG A 53 3.47 -6.86 -2.95
C ARG A 53 3.82 -5.40 -2.72
N ILE A 54 3.81 -5.01 -1.45
CA ILE A 54 4.00 -3.64 -0.98
C ILE A 54 4.96 -3.63 0.20
N HIS A 55 5.54 -2.47 0.44
CA HIS A 55 6.50 -2.23 1.51
C HIS A 55 6.05 -1.01 2.30
N CYS A 56 6.16 -1.07 3.63
CA CYS A 56 5.85 0.08 4.47
C CYS A 56 6.92 1.16 4.32
N LEU A 57 6.50 2.43 4.21
CA LEU A 57 7.44 3.56 4.18
C LEU A 57 7.99 3.94 5.56
N SER A 58 7.35 3.50 6.64
CA SER A 58 7.70 3.89 8.00
C SER A 58 8.43 2.81 8.81
N CYS A 59 8.47 1.57 8.33
CA CYS A 59 9.15 0.47 8.99
C CYS A 59 9.57 -0.60 7.97
N SER A 60 10.29 -1.64 8.41
CA SER A 60 10.78 -2.72 7.52
C SER A 60 9.73 -3.77 7.15
N TRP A 61 8.44 -3.53 7.41
CA TRP A 61 7.39 -4.48 7.04
C TRP A 61 7.19 -4.51 5.52
N SER A 62 7.00 -5.71 4.98
CA SER A 62 6.59 -5.95 3.59
C SER A 62 5.61 -7.11 3.54
N GLY A 63 4.62 -7.01 2.67
CA GLY A 63 3.56 -8.01 2.53
C GLY A 63 2.73 -7.71 1.29
N THR A 64 1.54 -8.27 1.22
CA THR A 64 0.54 -7.96 0.21
C THR A 64 -0.50 -6.97 0.73
N ILE A 65 -1.34 -6.46 -0.15
CA ILE A 65 -2.48 -5.61 0.23
C ILE A 65 -3.48 -6.37 1.11
N ASP A 66 -3.64 -7.69 0.91
CA ASP A 66 -4.53 -8.53 1.73
C ASP A 66 -4.02 -8.72 3.18
N ASP A 67 -2.70 -8.59 3.38
CA ASP A 67 -2.07 -8.66 4.71
C ASP A 67 -2.28 -7.40 5.56
N LEU A 68 -2.88 -6.34 5.00
CA LEU A 68 -3.23 -5.13 5.73
C LEU A 68 -4.52 -5.32 6.53
N ASP A 69 -4.47 -5.00 7.81
CA ASP A 69 -5.59 -5.07 8.77
C ASP A 69 -6.49 -3.85 8.67
#